data_AF-A0A7Y2L8M3-F1
#
_entry.id   AF-A0A7Y2L8M3-F1
#
_cell.length_a   1.000
_cell.length_b   1.000
_cell.length_c   1.000
_cell.angle_alpha   90.00
_cell.angle_beta   90.00
_cell.angle_gamma   90.00
#
_symmetry.space_group_name_H-M   'P 1'
#
loop_
_entity.id
_entity.type
_entity.pdbx_description
1 polymer ?
#
loop_
_entity_poly.entity_id
_entity_poly.type
_entity_poly.pdbx_seq_one_letter_code
_entity_poly.pdbx_strand_id
1 'polypeptide(L)' 'MNMYPNLTEHILNSNVPEEAKLLGKCAYCGQELFEGYEYVEWEGYLFCDIYCFAKWMGVWMGVKEVY' A
#
# COMPACT_ATOMS: atom_id res chain seq x y z
N MET A 1 15.09 10.21 -39.57
CA MET A 1 16.35 10.56 -38.89
C MET A 1 16.03 11.59 -37.81
N ASN A 2 16.53 11.33 -36.61
CA ASN A 2 16.01 11.80 -35.32
C ASN A 2 16.15 13.31 -35.12
N MET A 3 15.07 13.95 -34.64
CA MET A 3 15.10 15.35 -34.21
C MET A 3 14.35 15.55 -32.89
N TYR A 4 14.72 14.74 -31.89
CA TYR A 4 14.61 15.11 -30.46
C TYR A 4 15.69 14.36 -29.68
N PRO A 5 16.96 14.75 -29.78
CA PRO A 5 17.93 14.34 -28.76
C PRO A 5 17.59 15.13 -27.49
N ASN A 6 17.54 14.47 -26.34
CA ASN A 6 17.72 15.05 -24.99
C ASN A 6 16.49 15.50 -24.18
N LEU A 7 15.29 14.89 -24.34
CA LEU A 7 14.23 15.04 -23.32
C LEU A 7 14.38 14.08 -22.13
N THR A 8 15.41 13.23 -22.13
CA THR A 8 15.61 12.17 -21.12
C THR A 8 16.44 12.63 -19.91
N GLU A 9 17.30 13.64 -20.05
CA GLU A 9 18.25 14.01 -18.98
C GLU A 9 17.78 15.13 -18.05
N HIS A 10 16.76 15.90 -18.42
CA HIS A 10 16.31 17.04 -17.61
C HIS A 10 15.19 16.72 -16.60
N ILE A 11 14.65 15.50 -16.57
CA ILE A 11 13.53 15.13 -15.68
C ILE A 11 13.97 14.27 -14.47
N LEU A 12 15.13 13.60 -14.52
CA LEU A 12 15.50 12.61 -13.49
C LEU A 12 16.34 13.15 -12.33
N ASN A 13 16.42 14.48 -12.15
CA ASN A 13 16.98 15.12 -10.95
C ASN A 13 15.89 15.72 -10.02
N SER A 14 14.62 15.40 -10.26
CA SER A 14 13.52 15.78 -9.37
C SER A 14 13.07 14.57 -8.57
N ASN A 15 13.58 14.45 -7.35
CA ASN A 15 12.97 13.69 -6.25
C ASN A 15 12.24 12.42 -6.71
N VAL A 16 12.98 11.43 -7.22
CA VAL A 16 12.44 10.07 -7.22
C VAL A 16 12.09 9.82 -5.75
N PRO A 17 10.81 9.67 -5.37
CA PRO A 17 10.51 9.34 -3.98
C PRO A 17 11.34 8.11 -3.66
N GLU A 18 12.19 8.20 -2.63
CA GLU A 18 12.93 7.07 -2.09
C GLU A 18 12.02 5.86 -2.17
N GLU A 19 12.45 4.82 -2.90
CA GLU A 19 11.67 3.62 -3.15
C GLU A 19 10.93 3.25 -1.86
N ALA A 20 9.59 3.33 -1.89
CA ALA A 20 8.80 3.33 -0.67
C ALA A 20 9.19 2.11 0.17
N LYS A 21 9.63 2.35 1.40
CA LYS A 21 10.23 1.29 2.22
C LYS A 21 9.17 0.27 2.61
N LEU A 22 9.38 -1.00 2.30
CA LEU A 22 8.48 -2.07 2.71
C LEU A 22 8.45 -2.17 4.25
N LEU A 23 7.28 -1.95 4.84
CA LEU A 23 7.02 -2.10 6.27
C LEU A 23 6.70 -3.55 6.63
N GLY A 24 5.94 -4.24 5.77
CA GLY A 24 5.51 -5.60 6.03
C GLY A 24 4.33 -6.02 5.16
N LYS A 25 3.52 -6.96 5.67
CA LYS A 25 2.35 -7.48 4.97
C LYS A 25 1.12 -7.40 5.85
N CYS A 26 -0.04 -7.13 5.23
CA CYS A 26 -1.34 -7.18 5.89
C CYS A 26 -1.57 -8.58 6.48
N ALA A 27 -1.89 -8.65 7.78
CA ALA A 27 -2.11 -9.90 8.49
C ALA A 27 -3.37 -10.66 8.01
N TYR A 28 -4.29 -9.99 7.31
CA TYR A 28 -5.50 -10.60 6.76
C TYR A 28 -5.34 -11.01 5.28
N CYS A 29 -5.02 -10.07 4.39
CA CYS A 29 -4.99 -10.32 2.94
C CYS A 29 -3.59 -10.58 2.36
N GLY A 30 -2.52 -10.36 3.13
CA GLY A 30 -1.13 -10.56 2.69
C GLY A 30 -0.55 -9.45 1.80
N GLN A 31 -1.31 -8.38 1.52
CA GLN A 31 -0.84 -7.25 0.72
C GLN A 31 0.37 -6.57 1.36
N GLU A 32 1.35 -6.17 0.53
CA GLU A 32 2.54 -5.42 0.96
C GLU A 32 2.18 -3.99 1.38
N LEU A 33 2.75 -3.56 2.51
CA LEU A 33 2.53 -2.24 3.09
C LEU A 33 3.85 -1.48 3.06
N PHE A 34 3.78 -0.23 2.61
CA PHE A 34 4.94 0.61 2.39
C PHE A 34 4.87 1.86 3.28
N GLU A 35 6.03 2.38 3.66
CA GLU A 35 6.15 3.60 4.44
C GLU A 35 5.57 4.80 3.67
N GLY A 36 4.83 5.66 4.37
CA GLY A 36 4.14 6.81 3.77
C GLY A 36 2.74 6.52 3.20
N TYR A 37 2.29 5.26 3.19
CA TYR A 37 0.92 4.89 2.84
C TYR A 37 0.06 4.71 4.11
N GLU A 38 -1.26 4.79 3.95
CA GLU A 38 -2.21 4.55 5.03
C GLU A 38 -2.29 3.04 5.35
N TYR A 39 -2.22 2.70 6.63
CA TYR A 39 -2.40 1.35 7.15
C TYR A 39 -2.92 1.42 8.59
N VAL A 40 -3.39 0.28 9.11
CA VAL A 40 -3.79 0.13 10.52
C VAL A 40 -2.78 -0.77 11.22
N GLU A 41 -2.30 -0.36 12.40
CA GLU A 41 -1.45 -1.18 13.26
C GLU A 41 -2.18 -1.50 14.57
N TRP A 42 -2.20 -2.78 14.94
CA TRP A 42 -2.82 -3.25 16.19
C TRP A 42 -2.05 -4.44 16.75
N GLU A 43 -1.58 -4.33 18.01
CA GLU A 43 -0.82 -5.39 18.70
C GLU A 43 0.35 -5.97 17.89
N GLY A 44 1.02 -5.14 17.09
CA GLY A 44 2.14 -5.55 16.22
C GLY A 44 1.71 -6.21 14.90
N TYR A 45 0.41 -6.32 14.63
CA TYR A 45 -0.12 -6.70 13.33
C TYR A 45 -0.41 -5.48 12.47
N LEU A 46 -0.10 -5.58 11.18
CA LEU A 46 -0.41 -4.54 10.19
C LEU A 46 -1.61 -4.96 9.32
N PHE A 47 -2.44 -4.00 8.94
CA PHE A 47 -3.58 -4.20 8.04
C PHE A 47 -3.62 -3.09 7.00
N CYS A 48 -3.96 -3.45 5.75
CA CYS A 48 -4.05 -2.48 4.67
C CYS A 48 -5.20 -1.48 4.84
N ASP A 49 -6.24 -1.85 5.58
CA ASP A 49 -7.39 -1.00 5.86
C ASP A 49 -8.17 -1.49 7.10
N ILE A 50 -9.14 -0.69 7.51
CA ILE A 50 -10.04 -0.99 8.63
C ILE A 50 -10.94 -2.22 8.36
N TYR A 51 -11.22 -2.55 7.09
CA TYR A 51 -12.04 -3.71 6.74
C TYR A 51 -11.30 -5.01 7.00
N CYS A 52 -10.01 -5.07 6.64
CA CYS A 52 -9.13 -6.20 6.90
C CYS A 52 -8.92 -6.39 8.40
N PHE A 53 -8.75 -5.29 9.15
CA PHE A 53 -8.72 -5.34 10.60
C PHE A 53 -10.04 -5.90 11.19
N ALA A 54 -11.20 -5.37 10.77
CA ALA A 54 -12.50 -5.80 11.27
C ALA A 54 -12.82 -7.27 10.94
N LYS A 55 -12.45 -7.74 9.75
CA LYS A 55 -12.57 -9.15 9.35
C LYS A 55 -11.65 -10.04 10.19
N TRP A 56 -10.42 -9.61 10.42
CA TRP A 56 -9.44 -10.37 11.23
C TRP A 56 -9.87 -10.48 12.70
N MET A 57 -10.37 -9.39 13.29
CA MET A 57 -10.90 -9.37 14.66
C MET A 57 -12.21 -10.18 14.82
N GLY A 58 -12.80 -10.70 13.74
CA GLY A 58 -14.09 -11.39 13.78
C GLY A 58 -15.27 -10.47 14.08
N VAL A 59 -15.07 -9.14 14.11
CA VAL A 59 -16.12 -8.15 14.35
C VAL A 59 -17.06 -8.03 13.14
N TRP A 60 -16.58 -8.41 11.96
CA TRP A 60 -17.37 -8.48 10.72
C TRP A 60 -18.10 -9.82 10.50
N MET A 61 -18.54 -10.48 11.58
CA MET A 61 -19.49 -11.59 11.51
C MET A 61 -20.93 -11.06 11.56
N GLY A 62 -21.46 -10.52 10.46
CA GLY A 62 -22.84 -10.01 10.53
C GLY A 62 -23.51 -9.44 9.29
N VAL A 63 -22.84 -9.26 8.16
CA VAL A 63 -23.52 -8.89 6.91
C VAL A 63 -23.53 -10.12 6.02
N LYS A 64 -24.63 -10.87 6.07
CA LYS A 64 -24.97 -11.76 4.96
C LYS A 64 -25.10 -10.85 3.73
N GLU A 65 -24.14 -10.92 2.82
CA GLU A 65 -24.35 -10.44 1.45
C GLU A 65 -25.53 -11.24 0.89
N VAL A 66 -26.71 -10.62 0.88
CA VAL A 66 -27.86 -11.12 0.13
C VAL A 66 -27.59 -10.75 -1.32
N TYR A 67 -27.05 -11.70 -2.08
CA TYR A 67 -27.01 -11.65 -3.55
C TYR A 67 -28.44 -11.77 -4.11
#